data_AF-A0A6P1L230-F1
#
_entry.id   AF-A0A6P1L230-F1
#
_cell.length_a   1.000
_cell.length_b   1.000
_cell.length_c   1.000
_cell.angle_alpha   90.00
_cell.angle_beta   90.00
_cell.angle_gamma   90.00
#
_symmetry.space_group_name_H-M   'P 1'
#
loop_
_entity.id
_entity.type
_entity.pdbx_description
1 polymer ?
#
loop_
_entity_poly.entity_id
_entity_poly.type
_entity_poly.pdbx_seq_one_letter_code
_entity_poly.pdbx_strand_id
1 'polypeptide(L)'
;MESRTESIITFNTYLQILKRRWLSFIVIFFPTLLISLLPLLLRQPNYMAEGKLLFHKTNITSSLTGVGTEINKLESVSQDQTNPLNTEAEVIRSIPIAQKTIKKLKLKDDKGELIKLQAFLKKLTVNNINGTDILLVSYQDNNPEIATEVVNKLMDAYLEYNVSAQRNQTTAARKFLEKQMPNAELTVLKAEADIANFKENYKSVSLPEEASKAVENIADLQKKFSEAQSRIADIDAQSKEIREQLGMNSRQAMIKTSLSQISGVQNILKEIQQLESQLTLRRTVVKDTHPQIIDLEDKLKSLNELLQQRIKKVTGTNKLQLNQNYELGELQQQLSAKLIELESTHLGLESQAAALSNLQASHKQRLSYLPRLEQQQRQLERKAQVAQSTYLLLQQKLEESRLAENQNLGNAIILSEAQVPQEPISSPFMLVSASLLAILATLVAIFILEATDKSIKTVDETKSCWD
;
A
#
# COMPACT_ATOMS: atom_id res chain seq x y z
N MET A 1 -62.88 -74.80 -9.22
CA MET A 1 -61.54 -74.21 -9.37
C MET A 1 -60.80 -75.08 -10.35
N GLU A 2 -60.59 -74.61 -11.58
CA GLU A 2 -59.40 -74.91 -12.36
C GLU A 2 -59.34 -73.96 -13.56
N SER A 3 -58.12 -73.60 -13.89
CA SER A 3 -57.69 -72.26 -14.28
C SER A 3 -57.92 -71.94 -15.75
N ARG A 4 -58.42 -70.71 -16.00
CA ARG A 4 -58.18 -69.99 -17.25
C ARG A 4 -56.66 -69.89 -17.46
N THR A 5 -56.12 -70.69 -18.36
CA THR A 5 -54.78 -70.44 -18.91
C THR A 5 -54.89 -69.26 -19.86
N GLU A 6 -54.59 -68.07 -19.34
CA GLU A 6 -54.18 -66.96 -20.18
C GLU A 6 -53.04 -67.45 -21.06
N SER A 7 -53.26 -67.47 -22.38
CA SER A 7 -52.24 -67.81 -23.36
C SER A 7 -51.17 -66.73 -23.28
N ILE A 8 -50.11 -67.00 -22.51
CA ILE A 8 -48.92 -66.16 -22.48
C ILE A 8 -48.37 -66.19 -23.91
N ILE A 9 -48.45 -65.04 -24.57
CA ILE A 9 -47.93 -64.85 -25.92
C ILE A 9 -46.40 -64.92 -25.83
N THR A 10 -45.83 -66.11 -26.04
CA THR A 10 -44.40 -66.37 -25.92
C THR A 10 -43.65 -65.85 -27.15
N PHE A 11 -42.44 -65.33 -26.97
CA PHE A 11 -41.55 -64.89 -28.06
C PHE A 11 -41.35 -65.94 -29.18
N ASN A 12 -41.43 -67.22 -28.82
CA ASN A 12 -41.30 -68.33 -29.75
C ASN A 12 -42.45 -68.38 -30.78
N THR A 13 -43.66 -67.95 -30.40
CA THR A 13 -44.83 -67.91 -31.29
C THR A 13 -44.66 -66.85 -32.39
N TYR A 14 -44.10 -65.68 -32.03
CA TYR A 14 -43.76 -64.64 -33.01
C TYR A 14 -42.67 -65.09 -33.99
N LEU A 15 -41.65 -65.82 -33.52
CA LEU A 15 -40.59 -66.37 -34.38
C LEU A 15 -41.14 -67.41 -35.38
N GLN A 16 -42.12 -68.21 -34.97
CA GLN A 16 -42.77 -69.17 -35.87
C GLN A 16 -43.64 -68.48 -36.92
N ILE A 17 -44.39 -67.44 -36.54
CA ILE A 17 -45.16 -66.61 -37.48
C ILE A 17 -44.23 -65.94 -38.50
N LEU A 18 -43.10 -65.40 -38.04
CA LEU A 18 -42.11 -64.75 -38.90
C LEU A 18 -41.45 -65.74 -39.88
N LYS A 19 -41.08 -66.94 -39.43
CA LYS A 19 -40.56 -68.00 -40.31
C LYS A 19 -41.58 -68.44 -41.36
N ARG A 20 -42.87 -68.50 -40.99
CA ARG A 20 -43.94 -68.97 -41.89
C ARG A 20 -44.33 -67.93 -42.95
N ARG A 21 -44.33 -66.64 -42.59
CA ARG A 21 -44.71 -65.52 -43.47
C ARG A 21 -43.55 -64.67 -43.93
N TRP A 22 -42.33 -65.19 -43.95
CA TRP A 22 -41.13 -64.42 -44.32
C TRP A 22 -41.23 -63.77 -45.72
N LEU A 23 -41.93 -64.41 -46.66
CA LEU A 23 -42.24 -63.85 -47.98
C LEU A 23 -43.19 -62.64 -47.89
N SER A 24 -44.25 -62.71 -47.08
CA SER A 24 -45.16 -61.57 -46.84
C SER A 24 -44.46 -60.43 -46.11
N PHE A 25 -43.54 -60.75 -45.19
CA PHE A 25 -42.70 -59.75 -44.52
C PHE A 25 -41.86 -58.99 -45.54
N ILE A 26 -41.13 -59.69 -46.43
CA ILE A 26 -40.32 -59.05 -47.48
C ILE A 26 -41.18 -58.19 -48.41
N VAL A 27 -42.33 -58.71 -48.87
CA VAL A 27 -43.22 -58.01 -49.81
C VAL A 27 -43.83 -56.74 -49.23
N ILE A 28 -44.03 -56.65 -47.91
CA ILE A 28 -44.59 -55.46 -47.24
C ILE A 28 -43.47 -54.52 -46.76
N PHE A 29 -42.36 -55.08 -46.29
CA PHE A 29 -41.24 -54.33 -45.73
C PHE A 29 -40.55 -53.45 -46.76
N PHE A 30 -40.17 -53.99 -47.92
CA PHE A 30 -39.48 -53.21 -48.94
C PHE A 30 -40.29 -52.01 -49.47
N PRO A 31 -41.59 -52.11 -49.80
CA PRO A 31 -42.35 -50.94 -50.23
C PRO A 31 -42.62 -49.94 -49.09
N THR A 32 -42.84 -50.38 -47.85
CA THR A 32 -42.99 -49.45 -46.71
C THR A 32 -41.68 -48.72 -46.38
N LEU A 33 -40.55 -49.42 -46.46
CA LEU A 33 -39.22 -48.82 -46.36
C LEU A 33 -39.00 -47.81 -47.50
N LEU A 34 -39.35 -48.16 -48.74
CA LEU A 34 -39.21 -47.29 -49.91
C LEU A 34 -40.05 -46.00 -49.76
N ILE A 35 -41.30 -46.12 -49.32
CA ILE A 35 -42.20 -44.99 -49.06
C ILE A 35 -41.66 -44.11 -47.92
N SER A 36 -41.12 -44.73 -46.86
CA SER A 36 -40.53 -44.00 -45.74
C SER A 36 -39.20 -43.33 -46.10
N LEU A 37 -38.44 -43.87 -47.06
CA LEU A 37 -37.20 -43.27 -47.57
C LEU A 37 -37.46 -42.20 -48.64
N LEU A 38 -38.53 -42.30 -49.43
CA LEU A 38 -38.87 -41.37 -50.51
C LEU A 38 -38.79 -39.87 -50.12
N PRO A 39 -39.35 -39.41 -48.97
CA PRO A 39 -39.21 -38.01 -48.56
C PRO A 39 -37.77 -37.62 -48.21
N LEU A 40 -36.90 -38.58 -47.89
CA LEU A 40 -35.49 -38.36 -47.61
C LEU A 40 -34.69 -38.10 -48.90
N LEU A 41 -35.08 -38.73 -50.03
CA LEU A 41 -34.49 -38.50 -51.35
C LEU A 41 -35.00 -37.21 -52.03
N LEU A 42 -36.23 -36.78 -51.71
CA LEU A 42 -36.84 -35.57 -52.30
C LEU A 42 -36.52 -34.28 -51.52
N ARG A 43 -35.86 -34.39 -50.35
CA ARG A 43 -35.48 -33.23 -49.54
C ARG A 43 -34.28 -32.53 -50.15
N GLN A 44 -34.30 -31.20 -50.17
CA GLN A 44 -33.16 -30.42 -50.63
C GLN A 44 -31.92 -30.72 -49.76
N PRO A 45 -30.75 -30.94 -50.37
CA PRO A 45 -29.52 -31.14 -49.62
C PRO A 45 -29.22 -29.88 -48.80
N ASN A 46 -28.91 -30.07 -47.52
CA ASN A 46 -28.52 -29.00 -46.62
C ASN A 46 -27.03 -29.17 -46.31
N TYR A 47 -26.25 -28.13 -46.53
CA TYR A 47 -24.80 -28.14 -46.38
C TYR A 47 -24.40 -27.31 -45.16
N MET A 48 -23.37 -27.75 -44.43
CA MET A 48 -22.81 -27.01 -43.30
C MET A 48 -21.37 -26.61 -43.61
N ALA A 49 -21.11 -25.31 -43.58
CA ALA A 49 -19.75 -24.80 -43.60
C ALA A 49 -19.31 -24.48 -42.17
N GLU A 50 -18.04 -24.69 -41.85
CA GLU A 50 -17.48 -24.48 -40.51
C GLU A 50 -16.19 -23.68 -40.57
N GLY A 51 -16.07 -22.65 -39.74
CA GLY A 51 -14.87 -21.85 -39.55
C GLY A 51 -14.45 -21.83 -38.08
N LYS A 52 -13.16 -21.60 -37.80
CA LYS A 52 -12.62 -21.57 -36.43
C LYS A 52 -11.96 -20.23 -36.15
N LEU A 53 -12.36 -19.62 -35.03
CA LEU A 53 -11.74 -18.42 -34.47
C LEU A 53 -10.98 -18.77 -33.21
N LEU A 54 -9.71 -18.36 -33.12
CA LEU A 54 -8.90 -18.47 -31.90
C LEU A 54 -8.90 -17.14 -31.16
N PHE A 55 -9.13 -17.19 -29.85
CA PHE A 55 -9.15 -16.04 -28.97
C PHE A 55 -7.90 -15.98 -28.09
N HIS A 56 -7.32 -14.80 -27.97
CA HIS A 56 -6.21 -14.52 -27.07
C HIS A 56 -6.75 -13.95 -25.76
N LYS A 57 -6.33 -14.52 -24.62
CA LYS A 57 -6.65 -14.02 -23.28
C LYS A 57 -5.82 -12.78 -22.94
N THR A 58 -6.10 -11.66 -23.60
CA THR A 58 -5.45 -10.39 -23.30
C THR A 58 -6.50 -9.29 -23.15
N ASN A 59 -7.04 -9.14 -21.93
CA ASN A 59 -7.85 -7.98 -21.56
C ASN A 59 -6.92 -6.78 -21.33
N ILE A 60 -6.57 -6.07 -22.40
CA ILE A 60 -5.65 -4.92 -22.42
C ILE A 60 -6.07 -3.83 -21.40
N THR A 61 -7.37 -3.65 -21.14
CA THR A 61 -7.85 -2.65 -20.16
C THR A 61 -7.64 -3.02 -18.70
N SER A 62 -7.72 -4.31 -18.36
CA SER A 62 -7.43 -4.79 -17.00
C SER A 62 -5.95 -4.62 -16.64
N SER A 63 -5.05 -4.83 -17.61
CA SER A 63 -3.60 -4.65 -17.44
C SER A 63 -3.13 -3.19 -17.52
N LEU A 64 -3.87 -2.32 -18.22
CA LEU A 64 -3.56 -0.88 -18.29
C LEU A 64 -3.94 -0.12 -17.00
N THR A 65 -5.05 -0.48 -16.36
CA THR A 65 -5.50 0.21 -15.14
C THR A 65 -4.97 -0.41 -13.85
N GLY A 66 -4.47 -1.65 -13.87
CA GLY A 66 -3.95 -2.38 -12.70
C GLY A 66 -5.00 -2.74 -11.63
N VAL A 67 -6.12 -2.02 -11.60
CA VAL A 67 -7.26 -2.25 -10.71
C VAL A 67 -8.06 -3.49 -11.16
N GLY A 68 -8.13 -3.76 -12.47
CA GLY A 68 -8.88 -4.92 -12.99
C GLY A 68 -8.16 -6.27 -12.81
N THR A 69 -6.82 -6.29 -12.73
CA THR A 69 -6.05 -7.54 -12.60
C THR A 69 -6.14 -8.19 -11.23
N GLU A 70 -6.32 -7.40 -10.17
CA GLU A 70 -6.43 -7.91 -8.79
C GLU A 70 -7.88 -8.20 -8.40
N ILE A 71 -8.86 -7.46 -8.93
CA ILE A 71 -10.29 -7.74 -8.72
C ILE A 71 -10.66 -9.10 -9.35
N ASN A 72 -10.16 -9.40 -10.55
CA ASN A 72 -10.38 -10.72 -11.18
C ASN A 72 -9.67 -11.89 -10.48
N LYS A 73 -8.61 -11.65 -9.68
CA LYS A 73 -7.94 -12.72 -8.91
C LYS A 73 -8.78 -13.16 -7.70
N LEU A 74 -9.55 -12.25 -7.13
CA LEU A 74 -10.43 -12.51 -5.98
C LEU A 74 -11.75 -13.20 -6.38
N GLU A 75 -12.11 -13.21 -7.66
CA GLU A 75 -13.29 -13.91 -8.21
C GLU A 75 -13.09 -15.42 -8.46
N SER A 76 -11.91 -15.97 -8.14
CA SER A 76 -11.56 -17.38 -8.36
C SER A 76 -12.33 -18.41 -7.50
N VAL A 77 -13.35 -18.01 -6.75
CA VAL A 77 -14.17 -18.88 -5.88
C VAL A 77 -15.59 -19.12 -6.42
N SER A 78 -16.03 -18.45 -7.50
CA SER A 78 -17.34 -18.73 -8.13
C SER A 78 -17.14 -19.24 -9.55
N GLN A 79 -16.99 -20.55 -9.68
CA GLN A 79 -16.63 -21.26 -10.91
C GLN A 79 -17.76 -21.41 -11.94
N ASP A 80 -18.89 -20.73 -11.74
CA ASP A 80 -20.05 -20.75 -12.62
C ASP A 80 -20.54 -19.32 -12.87
N GLN A 81 -20.42 -18.81 -14.11
CA GLN A 81 -21.57 -18.34 -14.91
C GLN A 81 -21.25 -17.55 -16.18
N THR A 82 -20.01 -17.15 -16.48
CA THR A 82 -19.69 -16.59 -17.81
C THR A 82 -18.36 -17.09 -18.34
N ASN A 83 -18.39 -18.12 -19.19
CA ASN A 83 -17.25 -18.46 -20.03
C ASN A 83 -17.04 -17.29 -21.02
N PRO A 84 -15.87 -16.62 -21.04
CA PRO A 84 -15.62 -15.47 -21.92
C PRO A 84 -15.86 -15.81 -23.41
N LEU A 85 -15.66 -17.06 -23.81
CA LEU A 85 -15.95 -17.52 -25.17
C LEU A 85 -17.45 -17.56 -25.48
N ASN A 86 -18.30 -17.85 -24.50
CA ASN A 86 -19.76 -17.84 -24.70
C ASN A 86 -20.27 -16.42 -24.90
N THR A 87 -19.69 -15.44 -24.19
CA THR A 87 -19.97 -14.03 -24.44
C THR A 87 -19.58 -13.64 -25.86
N GLU A 88 -18.38 -14.03 -26.32
CA GLU A 88 -17.93 -13.74 -27.68
C GLU A 88 -18.79 -14.46 -28.74
N ALA A 89 -19.29 -15.67 -28.45
CA ALA A 89 -20.24 -16.38 -29.31
C ALA A 89 -21.55 -15.58 -29.49
N GLU A 90 -22.09 -15.02 -28.42
CA GLU A 90 -23.27 -14.14 -28.48
C GLU A 90 -22.97 -12.81 -29.20
N VAL A 91 -21.76 -12.26 -29.04
CA VAL A 91 -21.33 -11.08 -29.80
C VAL A 91 -21.28 -11.39 -31.29
N ILE A 92 -20.75 -12.53 -31.73
CA ILE A 92 -20.76 -12.97 -33.14
C ILE A 92 -22.20 -13.05 -33.68
N ARG A 93 -23.14 -13.54 -32.87
CA ARG A 93 -24.58 -13.63 -33.22
C ARG A 93 -25.34 -12.31 -33.10
N SER A 94 -24.69 -11.24 -32.64
CA SER A 94 -25.35 -9.96 -32.40
C SER A 94 -25.93 -9.35 -33.68
N ILE A 95 -26.99 -8.56 -33.51
CA ILE A 95 -27.71 -7.85 -34.59
C ILE A 95 -26.78 -7.10 -35.55
N PRO A 96 -25.83 -6.24 -35.11
CA PRO A 96 -25.02 -5.45 -36.04
C PRO A 96 -24.12 -6.31 -36.93
N ILE A 97 -23.58 -7.40 -36.39
CA ILE A 97 -22.68 -8.31 -37.13
C ILE A 97 -23.50 -9.12 -38.13
N ALA A 98 -24.59 -9.74 -37.69
CA ALA A 98 -25.49 -10.51 -38.55
C ALA A 98 -26.10 -9.67 -39.68
N GLN A 99 -26.58 -8.45 -39.38
CA GLN A 99 -27.12 -7.55 -40.40
C GLN A 99 -26.06 -7.08 -41.39
N LYS A 100 -24.83 -6.82 -40.94
CA LYS A 100 -23.71 -6.44 -41.82
C LYS A 100 -23.39 -7.57 -42.80
N THR A 101 -23.40 -8.82 -42.35
CA THR A 101 -23.19 -10.00 -43.20
C THR A 101 -24.33 -10.18 -44.20
N ILE A 102 -25.59 -10.13 -43.76
CA ILE A 102 -26.77 -10.23 -44.64
C ILE A 102 -26.75 -9.18 -45.75
N LYS A 103 -26.46 -7.91 -45.39
CA LYS A 103 -26.40 -6.80 -46.36
C LYS A 103 -25.23 -6.92 -47.33
N LYS A 104 -24.04 -7.30 -46.87
CA LYS A 104 -22.84 -7.43 -47.71
C LYS A 104 -23.01 -8.55 -48.74
N LEU A 105 -23.55 -9.69 -48.33
CA LEU A 105 -23.74 -10.86 -49.19
C LEU A 105 -25.07 -10.85 -49.96
N LYS A 106 -25.96 -9.87 -49.71
CA LYS A 106 -27.30 -9.78 -50.30
C LYS A 106 -28.07 -11.10 -50.21
N LEU A 107 -27.97 -11.77 -49.05
CA LEU A 107 -28.54 -13.10 -48.83
C LEU A 107 -30.04 -13.08 -49.02
N LYS A 108 -30.55 -14.02 -49.82
CA LYS A 108 -31.97 -14.14 -50.13
C LYS A 108 -32.58 -15.37 -49.45
N ASP A 109 -33.88 -15.28 -49.17
CA ASP A 109 -34.69 -16.41 -48.76
C ASP A 109 -35.21 -17.19 -49.98
N ASP A 110 -35.95 -18.28 -49.71
CA ASP A 110 -36.52 -19.16 -50.74
C ASP A 110 -37.53 -18.44 -51.66
N LYS A 111 -37.99 -17.24 -51.30
CA LYS A 111 -38.90 -16.39 -52.06
C LYS A 111 -38.17 -15.30 -52.85
N GLY A 112 -36.85 -15.23 -52.75
CA GLY A 112 -36.00 -14.25 -53.42
C GLY A 112 -35.92 -12.88 -52.73
N GLU A 113 -36.49 -12.74 -51.53
CA GLU A 113 -36.40 -11.54 -50.70
C GLU A 113 -35.18 -11.59 -49.78
N LEU A 114 -34.72 -10.46 -49.25
CA LEU A 114 -33.62 -10.45 -48.27
C LEU A 114 -33.98 -11.31 -47.04
N ILE A 115 -33.07 -12.21 -46.66
CA ILE A 115 -33.29 -13.09 -45.52
C ILE A 115 -33.55 -12.28 -44.24
N LYS A 116 -34.61 -12.64 -43.52
CA LYS A 116 -34.92 -12.02 -42.22
C LYS A 116 -33.86 -12.42 -41.18
N LEU A 117 -33.51 -11.50 -40.29
CA LEU A 117 -32.50 -11.72 -39.24
C LEU A 117 -32.77 -12.98 -38.42
N GLN A 118 -34.02 -13.24 -38.02
CA GLN A 118 -34.37 -14.43 -37.24
C GLN A 118 -34.15 -15.73 -38.02
N ALA A 119 -34.38 -15.73 -39.33
CA ALA A 119 -34.14 -16.91 -40.18
C ALA A 119 -32.64 -17.16 -40.35
N PHE A 120 -31.85 -16.10 -40.49
CA PHE A 120 -30.39 -16.17 -40.50
C PHE A 120 -29.82 -16.72 -39.18
N LEU A 121 -30.26 -16.18 -38.03
CA LEU A 121 -29.78 -16.61 -36.71
C LEU A 121 -30.17 -18.05 -36.33
N LYS A 122 -31.25 -18.60 -36.92
CA LYS A 122 -31.63 -20.01 -36.77
C LYS A 122 -30.71 -20.96 -37.55
N LYS A 123 -30.19 -20.52 -38.69
CA LYS A 123 -29.23 -21.27 -39.52
C LYS A 123 -27.78 -21.14 -39.01
N LEU A 124 -27.50 -20.14 -38.18
CA LEU A 124 -26.19 -19.87 -37.58
C LEU A 124 -26.04 -20.54 -36.21
N THR A 125 -24.97 -21.31 -36.05
CA THR A 125 -24.55 -21.91 -34.77
C THR A 125 -23.15 -21.44 -34.43
N VAL A 126 -22.93 -20.99 -33.20
CA VAL A 126 -21.61 -20.61 -32.69
C VAL A 126 -21.40 -21.29 -31.35
N ASN A 127 -20.45 -22.22 -31.31
CA ASN A 127 -20.20 -23.05 -30.13
C ASN A 127 -18.72 -22.98 -29.72
N ASN A 128 -18.45 -23.07 -28.43
CA ASN A 128 -17.09 -23.20 -27.91
C ASN A 128 -16.62 -24.66 -27.99
N ILE A 129 -15.35 -24.86 -28.32
CA ILE A 129 -14.71 -26.18 -28.22
C ILE A 129 -14.20 -26.35 -26.80
N ASN A 130 -14.78 -27.30 -26.05
CA ASN A 130 -14.46 -27.54 -24.65
C ASN A 130 -12.96 -27.73 -24.40
N GLY A 131 -12.43 -27.03 -23.39
CA GLY A 131 -11.01 -27.07 -23.04
C GLY A 131 -10.09 -26.26 -23.97
N THR A 132 -10.63 -25.47 -24.90
CA THR A 132 -9.85 -24.64 -25.82
C THR A 132 -10.38 -23.21 -25.86
N ASP A 133 -9.54 -22.29 -26.36
CA ASP A 133 -9.91 -20.88 -26.61
C ASP A 133 -10.43 -20.67 -28.05
N ILE A 134 -11.11 -21.68 -28.60
CA ILE A 134 -11.57 -21.72 -29.99
C ILE A 134 -13.09 -21.70 -30.05
N LEU A 135 -13.64 -20.81 -30.87
CA LEU A 135 -15.04 -20.84 -31.29
C LEU A 135 -15.18 -21.48 -32.67
N LEU A 136 -16.12 -22.41 -32.78
CA LEU A 136 -16.58 -22.98 -34.03
C LEU A 136 -17.80 -22.20 -34.51
N VAL A 137 -17.69 -21.60 -35.69
CA VAL A 137 -18.75 -20.85 -36.36
C VAL A 137 -19.26 -21.70 -37.51
N SER A 138 -20.53 -22.10 -37.47
CA SER A 138 -21.13 -22.97 -38.49
C SER A 138 -22.42 -22.36 -39.04
N TYR A 139 -22.60 -22.43 -40.36
CA TYR A 139 -23.83 -21.96 -41.02
C TYR A 139 -24.37 -23.02 -41.97
N GLN A 140 -25.69 -23.19 -41.97
CA GLN A 140 -26.40 -24.15 -42.79
C GLN A 140 -27.13 -23.49 -43.96
N ASP A 141 -26.85 -23.95 -45.18
CA ASP A 141 -27.56 -23.49 -46.37
C ASP A 141 -27.68 -24.58 -47.45
N ASN A 142 -28.62 -24.37 -48.36
CA ASN A 142 -28.88 -25.27 -49.48
C ASN A 142 -27.80 -25.16 -50.57
N ASN A 143 -27.11 -24.02 -50.64
CA ASN A 143 -25.96 -23.83 -51.51
C ASN A 143 -24.65 -23.91 -50.68
N PRO A 144 -23.75 -24.88 -50.97
CA PRO A 144 -22.50 -25.04 -50.24
C PRO A 144 -21.58 -23.81 -50.36
N GLU A 145 -21.60 -23.09 -51.48
CA GLU A 145 -20.81 -21.87 -51.67
C GLU A 145 -21.32 -20.72 -50.79
N ILE A 146 -22.64 -20.55 -50.72
CA ILE A 146 -23.26 -19.53 -49.86
C ILE A 146 -22.97 -19.83 -48.39
N ALA A 147 -23.04 -21.10 -47.97
CA ALA A 147 -22.74 -21.48 -46.59
C ALA A 147 -21.31 -21.08 -46.21
N THR A 148 -20.33 -21.35 -47.07
CA THR A 148 -18.92 -20.99 -46.88
C THR A 148 -18.71 -19.48 -46.87
N GLU A 149 -19.29 -18.76 -47.83
CA GLU A 149 -19.16 -17.30 -47.92
C GLU A 149 -19.75 -16.60 -46.70
N VAL A 150 -20.90 -17.10 -46.19
CA VAL A 150 -21.53 -16.58 -44.96
C VAL A 150 -20.61 -16.72 -43.77
N VAL A 151 -20.02 -17.90 -43.54
CA VAL A 151 -19.15 -18.14 -42.38
C VAL A 151 -17.90 -17.25 -42.45
N ASN A 152 -17.21 -17.20 -43.59
CA ASN A 152 -16.01 -16.37 -43.76
C ASN A 152 -16.34 -14.88 -43.61
N LYS A 153 -17.41 -14.39 -44.24
CA LYS A 153 -17.82 -12.99 -44.14
C LYS A 153 -18.26 -12.61 -42.73
N LEU A 154 -18.89 -13.53 -42.00
CA LEU A 154 -19.30 -13.32 -40.61
C LEU A 154 -18.07 -13.23 -39.69
N MET A 155 -17.08 -14.10 -39.86
CA MET A 155 -15.81 -14.04 -39.12
C MET A 155 -15.08 -12.71 -39.39
N ASP A 156 -14.98 -12.27 -40.64
CA ASP A 156 -14.41 -10.96 -40.98
C ASP A 156 -15.17 -9.80 -40.31
N ALA A 157 -16.50 -9.83 -40.37
CA ALA A 157 -17.34 -8.78 -39.80
C ALA A 157 -17.18 -8.71 -38.28
N TYR A 158 -17.02 -9.87 -37.63
CA TYR A 158 -16.72 -9.96 -36.21
C TYR A 158 -15.33 -9.40 -35.88
N LEU A 159 -14.28 -9.78 -36.61
CA LEU A 159 -12.93 -9.26 -36.39
C LEU A 159 -12.86 -7.74 -36.56
N GLU A 160 -13.52 -7.20 -37.58
CA GLU A 160 -13.61 -5.75 -37.81
C GLU A 160 -14.33 -5.03 -36.65
N TYR A 161 -15.44 -5.63 -36.16
CA TYR A 161 -16.15 -5.12 -34.99
C TYR A 161 -15.28 -5.18 -33.73
N ASN A 162 -14.58 -6.29 -33.52
CA ASN A 162 -13.73 -6.52 -32.35
C ASN A 162 -12.57 -5.52 -32.29
N VAL A 163 -11.86 -5.31 -33.40
CA VAL A 163 -10.80 -4.30 -33.51
C VAL A 163 -11.35 -2.89 -33.23
N SER A 164 -12.53 -2.56 -33.78
CA SER A 164 -13.15 -1.24 -33.54
C SER A 164 -13.56 -1.05 -32.07
N ALA A 165 -14.16 -2.08 -31.45
CA ALA A 165 -14.55 -2.06 -30.05
C ALA A 165 -13.32 -1.90 -29.13
N GLN A 166 -12.27 -2.67 -29.38
CA GLN A 166 -11.02 -2.60 -28.62
C GLN A 166 -10.36 -1.23 -28.77
N ARG A 167 -10.31 -0.67 -30.00
CA ARG A 167 -9.79 0.68 -30.24
C ARG A 167 -10.57 1.74 -29.47
N ASN A 168 -11.90 1.69 -29.50
CA ASN A 168 -12.75 2.63 -28.75
C ASN A 168 -12.46 2.56 -27.24
N GLN A 169 -12.27 1.36 -26.71
CA GLN A 169 -11.95 1.15 -25.30
C GLN A 169 -10.57 1.72 -24.94
N THR A 170 -9.55 1.46 -25.76
CA THR A 170 -8.20 2.04 -25.58
C THR A 170 -8.22 3.57 -25.69
N THR A 171 -8.98 4.14 -26.62
CA THR A 171 -9.16 5.59 -26.75
C THR A 171 -9.82 6.19 -25.51
N ALA A 172 -10.82 5.53 -24.94
CA ALA A 172 -11.45 5.98 -23.70
C ALA A 172 -10.46 5.96 -22.52
N ALA A 173 -9.65 4.90 -22.40
CA ALA A 173 -8.60 4.80 -21.39
C ALA A 173 -7.54 5.90 -21.55
N ARG A 174 -7.03 6.12 -22.78
CA ARG A 174 -6.11 7.23 -23.09
C ARG A 174 -6.68 8.57 -22.65
N LYS A 175 -7.91 8.90 -23.07
CA LYS A 175 -8.56 10.17 -22.72
C LYS A 175 -8.73 10.35 -21.21
N PHE A 176 -9.04 9.27 -20.49
CA PHE A 176 -9.10 9.30 -19.04
C PHE A 176 -7.73 9.63 -18.43
N LEU A 177 -6.67 8.95 -18.87
CA LEU A 177 -5.30 9.20 -18.40
C LEU A 177 -4.83 10.62 -18.74
N GLU A 178 -5.08 11.10 -19.95
CA GLU A 178 -4.78 12.48 -20.38
C GLU A 178 -5.47 13.51 -19.49
N LYS A 179 -6.71 13.26 -19.06
CA LYS A 179 -7.43 14.14 -18.14
C LYS A 179 -6.88 14.10 -16.71
N GLN A 180 -6.34 12.96 -16.26
CA GLN A 180 -5.74 12.84 -14.93
C GLN A 180 -4.31 13.40 -14.86
N MET A 181 -3.63 13.50 -16.00
CA MET A 181 -2.22 13.83 -16.04
C MET A 181 -1.89 15.21 -15.43
N PRO A 182 -2.63 16.29 -15.77
CA PRO A 182 -2.42 17.60 -15.15
C PRO A 182 -2.68 17.60 -13.62
N ASN A 183 -3.63 16.80 -13.14
CA ASN A 183 -3.91 16.72 -11.70
C ASN A 183 -2.76 16.07 -10.93
N ALA A 184 -2.17 15.01 -11.51
CA ALA A 184 -1.01 14.35 -10.91
C ALA A 184 0.22 15.27 -10.94
N GLU A 185 0.45 16.00 -12.03
CA GLU A 185 1.52 17.00 -12.12
C GLU A 185 1.35 18.11 -11.06
N LEU A 186 0.16 18.67 -10.92
CA LEU A 186 -0.14 19.66 -9.86
C LEU A 186 0.08 19.08 -8.46
N THR A 187 -0.19 17.79 -8.26
CA THR A 187 0.04 17.11 -6.98
C THR A 187 1.54 17.00 -6.67
N VAL A 188 2.36 16.71 -7.68
CA VAL A 188 3.84 16.72 -7.57
C VAL A 188 4.32 18.12 -7.21
N LEU A 189 3.93 19.13 -8.00
CA LEU A 189 4.35 20.52 -7.78
C LEU A 189 3.97 21.02 -6.38
N LYS A 190 2.77 20.68 -5.91
CA LYS A 190 2.34 21.02 -4.55
C LYS A 190 3.19 20.33 -3.49
N ALA A 191 3.47 19.03 -3.64
CA ALA A 191 4.27 18.29 -2.67
C ALA A 191 5.73 18.80 -2.63
N GLU A 192 6.30 19.15 -3.78
CA GLU A 192 7.62 19.77 -3.87
C GLU A 192 7.65 21.16 -3.23
N ALA A 193 6.62 21.97 -3.49
CA ALA A 193 6.47 23.29 -2.86
C ALA A 193 6.31 23.18 -1.33
N ASP A 194 5.57 22.18 -0.83
CA ASP A 194 5.43 21.94 0.61
C ASP A 194 6.80 21.60 1.25
N ILE A 195 7.65 20.81 0.57
CA ILE A 195 9.02 20.53 1.01
C ILE A 195 9.89 21.81 0.97
N ALA A 196 9.80 22.59 -0.10
CA ALA A 196 10.55 23.84 -0.24
C ALA A 196 10.18 24.83 0.87
N ASN A 197 8.89 25.06 1.09
CA ASN A 197 8.37 25.91 2.17
C ASN A 197 8.81 25.42 3.55
N PHE A 198 8.81 24.10 3.78
CA PHE A 198 9.32 23.53 5.02
C PHE A 198 10.82 23.85 5.21
N LYS A 199 11.65 23.64 4.17
CA LYS A 199 13.08 23.94 4.22
C LYS A 199 13.36 25.44 4.42
N GLU A 200 12.58 26.31 3.77
CA GLU A 200 12.70 27.77 3.90
C GLU A 200 12.34 28.25 5.31
N ASN A 201 11.23 27.76 5.87
CA ASN A 201 10.76 28.16 7.20
C ASN A 201 11.74 27.78 8.31
N TYR A 202 12.36 26.60 8.22
CA TYR A 202 13.28 26.10 9.24
C TYR A 202 14.75 26.38 8.96
N LYS A 203 15.09 26.97 7.80
CA LYS A 203 16.44 27.40 7.37
C LYS A 203 17.54 26.34 7.63
N SER A 204 17.18 25.07 7.52
CA SER A 204 18.09 23.95 7.78
C SER A 204 18.27 23.14 6.51
N VAL A 205 19.53 22.97 6.11
CA VAL A 205 19.91 22.17 4.94
C VAL A 205 19.77 20.67 5.25
N SER A 206 20.04 20.28 6.51
CA SER A 206 19.99 18.90 6.99
C SER A 206 19.70 18.87 8.49
N LEU A 207 18.47 18.50 8.85
CA LEU A 207 18.07 18.32 10.24
C LEU A 207 18.89 17.24 10.98
N PRO A 208 19.24 16.09 10.37
CA PRO A 208 20.08 15.09 11.03
C PRO A 208 21.48 15.61 11.36
N GLU A 209 22.11 16.35 10.43
CA GLU A 209 23.44 16.92 10.66
C GLU A 209 23.40 18.00 11.74
N GLU A 210 22.35 18.83 11.75
CA GLU A 210 22.12 19.82 12.81
C GLU A 210 21.94 19.16 14.18
N ALA A 211 21.20 18.05 14.26
CA ALA A 211 21.03 17.28 15.48
C ALA A 211 22.36 16.71 16.00
N SER A 212 23.17 16.11 15.11
CA SER A 212 24.49 15.60 15.48
C SER A 212 25.41 16.69 16.02
N LYS A 213 25.50 17.84 15.33
CA LYS A 213 26.30 19.00 15.80
C LYS A 213 25.75 19.57 17.11
N ALA A 214 24.43 19.58 17.31
CA ALA A 214 23.84 20.03 18.57
C ALA A 214 24.23 19.12 19.74
N VAL A 215 24.25 17.79 19.55
CA VAL A 215 24.70 16.82 20.56
C VAL A 215 26.18 17.03 20.90
N GLU A 216 27.03 17.23 19.89
CA GLU A 216 28.46 17.53 20.07
C GLU A 216 28.68 18.82 20.88
N ASN A 217 27.97 19.90 20.52
CA ASN A 217 28.03 21.17 21.26
C ASN A 217 27.54 21.02 22.70
N ILE A 218 26.48 20.24 22.95
CA ILE A 218 25.98 19.97 24.30
C ILE A 218 27.03 19.21 25.13
N ALA A 219 27.75 18.25 24.51
CA ALA A 219 28.80 17.50 25.17
C ALA A 219 30.01 18.40 25.50
N ASP A 220 30.43 19.29 24.59
CA ASP A 220 31.51 20.25 24.83
C ASP A 220 31.13 21.27 25.93
N LEU A 221 29.91 21.80 25.89
CA LEU A 221 29.39 22.68 26.95
C LEU A 221 29.32 21.97 28.31
N GLN A 222 28.88 20.71 28.34
CA GLN A 222 28.87 19.90 29.56
C GLN A 222 30.28 19.72 30.12
N LYS A 223 31.27 19.45 29.25
CA LYS A 223 32.67 19.33 29.64
C LYS A 223 33.18 20.62 30.28
N LYS A 224 32.99 21.76 29.60
CA LYS A 224 33.38 23.09 30.12
C LYS A 224 32.69 23.44 31.43
N PHE A 225 31.41 23.08 31.57
CA PHE A 225 30.66 23.28 32.81
C PHE A 225 31.22 22.43 33.96
N SER A 226 31.49 21.15 33.72
CA SER A 226 32.10 20.26 34.71
C SER A 226 33.51 20.71 35.09
N GLU A 227 34.30 21.20 34.15
CA GLU A 227 35.63 21.79 34.43
C GLU A 227 35.52 23.04 35.32
N ALA A 228 34.56 23.93 35.05
CA ALA A 228 34.31 25.11 35.89
C ALA A 228 33.85 24.70 37.31
N GLN A 229 32.93 23.74 37.43
CA GLN A 229 32.50 23.22 38.73
C GLN A 229 33.63 22.56 39.52
N SER A 230 34.52 21.83 38.85
CA SER A 230 35.70 21.23 39.48
C SER A 230 36.63 22.31 40.05
N ARG A 231 36.88 23.39 39.30
CA ARG A 231 37.67 24.53 39.77
C ARG A 231 37.02 25.26 40.94
N ILE A 232 35.70 25.43 40.93
CA ILE A 232 34.94 25.99 42.05
C ILE A 232 35.17 25.15 43.30
N ALA A 233 35.01 23.82 43.21
CA ALA A 233 35.21 22.91 44.33
C ALA A 233 36.67 22.93 44.87
N ASP A 234 37.66 23.04 43.99
CA ASP A 234 39.07 23.20 44.37
C ASP A 234 39.32 24.53 45.11
N ILE A 235 38.79 25.64 44.60
CA ILE A 235 38.87 26.95 45.24
C ILE A 235 38.15 26.96 46.60
N ASP A 236 37.00 26.30 46.72
CA ASP A 236 36.27 26.16 47.97
C ASP A 236 37.09 25.41 49.03
N ALA A 237 37.76 24.32 48.63
CA ALA A 237 38.64 23.55 49.50
C ALA A 237 39.84 24.38 49.97
N GLN A 238 40.53 25.06 49.06
CA GLN A 238 41.66 25.96 49.38
C GLN A 238 41.22 27.12 50.28
N SER A 239 40.07 27.74 49.98
CA SER A 239 39.52 28.82 50.78
C SER A 239 39.10 28.35 52.17
N LYS A 240 38.59 27.12 52.31
CA LYS A 240 38.29 26.51 53.60
C LYS A 240 39.55 26.30 54.43
N GLU A 241 40.61 25.73 53.86
CA GLU A 241 41.89 25.54 54.54
C GLU A 241 42.49 26.87 55.02
N ILE A 242 42.51 27.89 54.16
CA ILE A 242 43.02 29.22 54.53
C ILE A 242 42.16 29.87 55.64
N ARG A 243 40.84 29.71 55.60
CA ARG A 243 39.93 30.21 56.66
C ARG A 243 40.19 29.53 58.00
N GLU A 244 40.46 28.22 58.01
CA GLU A 244 40.80 27.46 59.22
C GLU A 244 42.14 27.90 59.80
N GLN A 245 43.16 28.12 58.95
CA GLN A 245 44.48 28.61 59.38
C GLN A 245 44.43 30.05 59.92
N LEU A 246 43.61 30.92 59.31
CA LEU A 246 43.48 32.31 59.74
C LEU A 246 42.49 32.53 60.89
N GLY A 247 41.58 31.58 61.13
CA GLY A 247 40.46 31.75 62.06
C GLY A 247 39.49 32.87 61.66
N MET A 248 39.47 33.26 60.38
CA MET A 248 38.65 34.37 59.86
C MET A 248 38.17 34.10 58.43
N ASN A 249 37.06 34.72 58.04
CA ASN A 249 36.50 34.64 56.68
C ASN A 249 37.04 35.73 55.72
N SER A 250 36.71 35.63 54.43
CA SER A 250 37.21 36.55 53.38
C SER A 250 36.86 38.02 53.64
N ARG A 251 35.65 38.29 54.12
CA ARG A 251 35.21 39.64 54.52
C ARG A 251 36.00 40.18 55.71
N GLN A 252 36.27 39.36 56.72
CA GLN A 252 37.09 39.74 57.88
C GLN A 252 38.54 39.96 57.46
N ALA A 253 39.09 39.11 56.59
CA ALA A 253 40.44 39.23 56.04
C ALA A 253 40.61 40.55 55.25
N MET A 254 39.67 40.88 54.36
CA MET A 254 39.66 42.14 53.61
C MET A 254 39.63 43.35 54.54
N ILE A 255 38.74 43.34 55.54
CA ILE A 255 38.64 44.45 56.51
C ILE A 255 39.93 44.58 57.33
N LYS A 256 40.48 43.47 57.80
CA LYS A 256 41.72 43.49 58.61
C LYS A 256 42.89 44.03 57.77
N THR A 257 43.03 43.58 56.52
CA THR A 257 44.04 44.10 55.59
C THR A 257 43.83 45.58 55.27
N SER A 258 42.60 46.03 55.02
CA SER A 258 42.31 47.46 54.81
C SER A 258 42.63 48.32 56.03
N LEU A 259 42.32 47.84 57.24
CA LEU A 259 42.62 48.54 58.50
C LEU A 259 44.13 48.60 58.76
N SER A 260 44.87 47.53 58.49
CA SER A 260 46.32 47.48 58.66
C SER A 260 47.08 48.38 57.68
N GLN A 261 46.47 48.78 56.55
CA GLN A 261 47.06 49.71 55.58
C GLN A 261 46.84 51.20 55.93
N ILE A 262 45.97 51.50 56.90
CA ILE A 262 45.69 52.89 57.30
C ILE A 262 46.74 53.34 58.32
N SER A 263 47.61 54.27 57.91
CA SER A 263 48.67 54.84 58.76
C SER A 263 48.14 55.39 60.09
N GLY A 264 46.97 56.04 60.07
CA GLY A 264 46.33 56.57 61.28
C GLY A 264 45.79 55.50 62.25
N VAL A 265 45.52 54.28 61.80
CA VAL A 265 45.15 53.14 62.65
C VAL A 265 46.41 52.52 63.23
N GLN A 266 47.44 52.31 62.40
CA GLN A 266 48.74 51.78 62.83
C GLN A 266 49.44 52.65 63.88
N ASN A 267 49.39 53.97 63.72
CA ASN A 267 49.98 54.89 64.69
C ASN A 267 49.30 54.79 66.07
N ILE A 268 47.97 54.70 66.11
CA ILE A 268 47.21 54.55 67.36
C ILE A 268 47.54 53.21 68.03
N LEU A 269 47.64 52.13 67.25
CA LEU A 269 47.99 50.80 67.77
C LEU A 269 49.39 50.78 68.37
N LYS A 270 50.37 51.40 67.70
CA LYS A 270 51.74 51.54 68.20
C LYS A 270 51.79 52.34 69.50
N GLU A 271 51.00 53.41 69.59
CA GLU A 271 50.90 54.26 70.79
C GLU A 271 50.23 53.51 71.96
N ILE A 272 49.16 52.75 71.69
CA ILE A 272 48.52 51.85 72.66
C ILE A 272 49.52 50.83 73.18
N GLN A 273 50.27 50.15 72.31
CA GLN A 273 51.23 49.11 72.71
C GLN A 273 52.38 49.68 73.55
N GLN A 274 52.84 50.90 73.23
CA GLN A 274 53.82 51.62 74.03
C GLN A 274 53.27 51.97 75.42
N LEU A 275 52.02 52.45 75.49
CA LEU A 275 51.35 52.77 76.75
C LEU A 275 51.07 51.52 77.60
N GLU A 276 50.66 50.41 77.00
CA GLU A 276 50.47 49.12 77.69
C GLU A 276 51.79 48.59 78.27
N SER A 277 52.88 48.70 77.52
CA SER A 277 54.23 48.36 78.00
C SER A 277 54.65 49.23 79.19
N GLN A 278 54.47 50.55 79.08
CA GLN A 278 54.75 51.49 80.17
C GLN A 278 53.90 51.22 81.40
N LEU A 279 52.61 50.92 81.21
CA LEU A 279 51.69 50.58 82.28
C LEU A 279 52.06 49.26 82.96
N THR A 280 52.48 48.25 82.19
CA THR A 280 53.00 46.97 82.72
C THR A 280 54.27 47.20 83.57
N LEU A 281 55.20 48.02 83.10
CA LEU A 281 56.42 48.38 83.83
C LEU A 281 56.16 49.26 85.05
N ARG A 282 55.07 50.03 85.08
CA ARG A 282 54.69 50.87 86.22
C ARG A 282 53.92 50.10 87.28
N ARG A 283 53.09 49.14 86.87
CA ARG A 283 52.38 48.21 87.76
C ARG A 283 53.30 47.28 88.55
N THR A 284 54.53 47.03 88.09
CA THR A 284 55.53 46.29 88.88
C THR A 284 56.15 47.11 90.00
N VAL A 285 56.10 48.45 89.93
CA VAL A 285 56.76 49.37 90.87
C VAL A 285 55.75 50.09 91.77
N VAL A 286 54.51 50.25 91.30
CA VAL A 286 53.51 51.11 91.95
C VAL A 286 52.14 50.42 91.98
N LYS A 287 51.39 50.59 93.08
CA LYS A 287 50.02 50.06 93.24
C LYS A 287 49.02 50.75 92.30
N ASP A 288 47.99 50.02 91.89
CA ASP A 288 46.97 50.43 90.92
C ASP A 288 46.27 51.77 91.22
N THR A 289 46.26 52.22 92.49
CA THR A 289 45.63 53.48 92.91
C THR A 289 46.50 54.73 92.66
N HIS A 290 47.70 54.59 92.11
CA HIS A 290 48.61 55.72 91.95
C HIS A 290 48.20 56.60 90.75
N PRO A 291 48.25 57.95 90.88
CA PRO A 291 47.80 58.88 89.83
C PRO A 291 48.40 58.62 88.43
N GLN A 292 49.64 58.14 88.37
CA GLN A 292 50.30 57.81 87.10
C GLN A 292 49.73 56.56 86.40
N ILE A 293 49.21 55.59 87.15
CA ILE A 293 48.55 54.41 86.55
C ILE A 293 47.18 54.82 86.02
N ILE A 294 46.43 55.62 86.78
CA ILE A 294 45.12 56.16 86.36
C ILE A 294 45.26 57.00 85.08
N ASP A 295 46.25 57.90 85.00
CA ASP A 295 46.50 58.71 83.80
C ASP A 295 46.85 57.86 82.57
N LEU A 296 47.63 56.79 82.75
CA LEU A 296 47.94 55.84 81.67
C LEU A 296 46.72 55.01 81.25
N GLU A 297 45.85 54.62 82.19
CA GLU A 297 44.59 53.93 81.92
C GLU A 297 43.60 54.83 81.17
N ASP A 298 43.48 56.11 81.55
CA ASP A 298 42.63 57.09 80.87
C ASP A 298 43.13 57.41 79.45
N LYS A 299 44.46 57.49 79.26
CA LYS A 299 45.08 57.60 77.93
C LYS A 299 44.82 56.37 77.07
N LEU A 300 44.93 55.16 77.64
CA LEU A 300 44.60 53.92 76.93
C LEU A 300 43.12 53.87 76.56
N LYS A 301 42.23 54.30 77.45
CA LYS A 301 40.80 54.35 77.20
C LYS A 301 40.45 55.30 76.06
N SER A 302 40.98 56.52 76.09
CA SER A 302 40.73 57.52 75.04
C SER A 302 41.32 57.11 73.67
N LEU A 303 42.51 56.52 73.63
CA LEU A 303 43.07 55.96 72.39
C LEU A 303 42.26 54.78 71.86
N ASN A 304 41.74 53.91 72.73
CA ASN A 304 40.85 52.84 72.32
C ASN A 304 39.52 53.38 71.76
N GLU A 305 38.94 54.41 72.37
CA GLU A 305 37.74 55.09 71.85
C GLU A 305 38.01 55.71 70.47
N LEU A 306 39.17 56.35 70.29
CA LEU A 306 39.60 56.92 69.01
C LEU A 306 39.81 55.84 67.93
N LEU A 307 40.41 54.71 68.30
CA LEU A 307 40.59 53.55 67.44
C LEU A 307 39.24 53.02 66.97
N GLN A 308 38.28 52.85 67.88
CA GLN A 308 36.92 52.39 67.57
C GLN A 308 36.19 53.34 66.63
N GLN A 309 36.32 54.65 66.81
CA GLN A 309 35.76 55.64 65.88
C GLN A 309 36.36 55.53 64.47
N ARG A 310 37.67 55.26 64.37
CA ARG A 310 38.37 55.09 63.09
C ARG A 310 37.95 53.80 62.39
N ILE A 311 37.87 52.70 63.14
CA ILE A 311 37.36 51.41 62.63
C ILE A 311 35.93 51.60 62.12
N LYS A 312 35.05 52.25 62.89
CA LYS A 312 33.65 52.52 62.50
C LYS A 312 33.54 53.31 61.20
N LYS A 313 34.41 54.30 60.98
CA LYS A 313 34.44 55.08 59.73
C LYS A 313 34.84 54.24 58.51
N VAL A 314 35.61 53.16 58.70
CA VAL A 314 36.12 52.31 57.62
C VAL A 314 35.20 51.10 57.36
N THR A 315 34.65 50.49 58.41
CA THR A 315 33.86 49.25 58.31
C THR A 315 32.35 49.47 58.35
N GLY A 316 31.89 50.67 58.71
CA GLY A 316 30.46 51.01 58.83
C GLY A 316 29.71 50.23 59.91
N THR A 317 30.37 49.42 60.74
CA THR A 317 29.75 48.49 61.69
C THR A 317 30.45 48.49 63.05
N ASN A 318 29.66 48.42 64.14
CA ASN A 318 30.14 48.46 65.53
C ASN A 318 30.59 47.09 66.11
N LYS A 319 30.43 45.98 65.38
CA LYS A 319 30.57 44.62 65.95
C LYS A 319 31.40 43.68 65.07
N LEU A 320 32.64 44.05 64.77
CA LEU A 320 33.62 43.08 64.29
C LEU A 320 34.52 42.72 65.45
N GLN A 321 34.30 41.54 66.04
CA GLN A 321 35.25 40.92 66.96
C GLN A 321 36.45 40.46 66.15
N LEU A 322 37.37 41.39 65.87
CA LEU A 322 38.73 41.05 65.49
C LEU A 322 39.48 40.76 66.79
N ASN A 323 40.12 39.60 66.88
CA ASN A 323 41.08 39.32 67.95
C ASN A 323 42.11 40.47 67.99
N GLN A 324 42.35 41.03 69.19
CA GLN A 324 42.97 42.34 69.44
C GLN A 324 44.42 42.54 68.93
N ASN A 325 44.98 41.58 68.19
CA ASN A 325 46.23 41.73 67.45
C ASN A 325 45.94 42.25 66.03
N TYR A 326 46.07 43.57 65.88
CA TYR A 326 45.88 44.31 64.64
C TYR A 326 47.14 44.40 63.75
N GLU A 327 48.29 43.96 64.27
CA GLU A 327 49.46 43.66 63.45
C GLU A 327 49.20 42.34 62.70
N LEU A 328 49.05 42.44 61.38
CA LEU A 328 49.10 41.26 60.52
C LEU A 328 50.56 40.82 60.41
N GLY A 329 50.88 39.62 60.87
CA GLY A 329 52.13 38.98 60.46
C GLY A 329 52.17 38.84 58.94
N GLU A 330 53.37 38.86 58.35
CA GLU A 330 53.56 38.79 56.89
C GLU A 330 52.81 37.61 56.25
N LEU A 331 52.81 36.46 56.94
CA LEU A 331 52.05 35.26 56.55
C LEU A 331 50.53 35.48 56.55
N GLN A 332 49.97 36.19 57.54
CA GLN A 332 48.54 36.51 57.58
C GLN A 332 48.14 37.48 56.45
N GLN A 333 49.04 38.39 56.06
CA GLN A 333 48.82 39.30 54.93
C GLN A 333 48.82 38.55 53.59
N GLN A 334 49.73 37.60 53.42
CA GLN A 334 49.77 36.75 52.23
C GLN A 334 48.52 35.86 52.12
N LEU A 335 48.12 35.21 53.21
CA LEU A 335 46.94 34.34 53.25
C LEU A 335 45.62 35.13 53.05
N SER A 336 45.51 36.32 53.64
CA SER A 336 44.33 37.19 53.44
C SER A 336 44.22 37.69 52.00
N ALA A 337 45.32 38.12 51.38
CA ALA A 337 45.36 38.49 49.97
C ALA A 337 44.98 37.30 49.07
N LYS A 338 45.50 36.10 49.38
CA LYS A 338 45.17 34.87 48.65
C LYS A 338 43.69 34.51 48.77
N LEU A 339 43.11 34.67 49.96
CA LEU A 339 41.69 34.39 50.20
C LEU A 339 40.78 35.34 49.40
N ILE A 340 41.14 36.62 49.30
CA ILE A 340 40.38 37.61 48.48
C ILE A 340 40.49 37.26 46.99
N GLU A 341 41.67 36.87 46.52
CA GLU A 341 41.88 36.42 45.14
C GLU A 341 41.04 35.17 44.82
N LEU A 342 41.04 34.18 45.71
CA LEU A 342 40.24 32.95 45.57
C LEU A 342 38.74 33.25 45.55
N GLU A 343 38.24 34.13 46.41
CA GLU A 343 36.83 34.55 46.41
C GLU A 343 36.45 35.26 45.09
N SER A 344 37.32 36.13 44.59
CA SER A 344 37.08 36.81 43.31
C SER A 344 37.06 35.83 42.13
N THR A 345 37.94 34.83 42.13
CA THR A 345 37.97 33.80 41.07
C THR A 345 36.78 32.84 41.18
N HIS A 346 36.35 32.51 42.40
CA HIS A 346 35.12 31.74 42.67
C HIS A 346 33.90 32.41 42.04
N LEU A 347 33.66 33.70 42.33
CA LEU A 347 32.53 34.45 41.77
C LEU A 347 32.57 34.49 40.23
N GLY A 348 33.76 34.64 39.63
CA GLY A 348 33.94 34.60 38.18
C GLY A 348 33.57 33.24 37.57
N LEU A 349 34.02 32.15 38.20
CA LEU A 349 33.72 30.79 37.75
C LEU A 349 32.25 30.43 37.95
N GLU A 350 31.60 30.88 39.02
CA GLU A 350 30.15 30.72 39.21
C GLU A 350 29.37 31.39 38.09
N SER A 351 29.72 32.64 37.77
CA SER A 351 29.10 33.36 36.65
C SER A 351 29.32 32.63 35.31
N GLN A 352 30.52 32.06 35.10
CA GLN A 352 30.83 31.28 33.91
C GLN A 352 30.02 29.97 33.86
N ALA A 353 29.94 29.24 34.98
CA ALA A 353 29.18 28.00 35.09
C ALA A 353 27.68 28.24 34.85
N ALA A 354 27.12 29.31 35.41
CA ALA A 354 25.74 29.72 35.15
C ALA A 354 25.50 30.04 33.67
N ALA A 355 26.41 30.79 33.03
CA ALA A 355 26.31 31.09 31.61
C ALA A 355 26.37 29.81 30.74
N LEU A 356 27.30 28.90 31.02
CA LEU A 356 27.42 27.61 30.33
C LEU A 356 26.18 26.74 30.51
N SER A 357 25.62 26.68 31.73
CA SER A 357 24.39 25.94 32.03
C SER A 357 23.20 26.47 31.24
N ASN A 358 23.02 27.80 31.20
CA ASN A 358 21.96 28.45 30.43
C ASN A 358 22.10 28.18 28.93
N LEU A 359 23.33 28.25 28.40
CA LEU A 359 23.63 27.94 27.00
C LEU A 359 23.29 26.48 26.68
N GLN A 360 23.71 25.55 27.55
CA GLN A 360 23.42 24.13 27.41
C GLN A 360 21.92 23.85 27.45
N ALA A 361 21.17 24.49 28.35
CA ALA A 361 19.71 24.35 28.44
C ALA A 361 19.01 24.82 27.16
N SER A 362 19.45 25.96 26.59
CA SER A 362 18.95 26.46 25.31
C SER A 362 19.21 25.48 24.15
N HIS A 363 20.42 24.91 24.07
CA HIS A 363 20.74 23.88 23.07
C HIS A 363 19.93 22.59 23.25
N LYS A 364 19.72 22.13 24.50
CA LYS A 364 18.88 20.96 24.80
C LYS A 364 17.43 21.19 24.40
N GLN A 365 16.88 22.38 24.68
CA GLN A 365 15.54 22.75 24.24
C GLN A 365 15.46 22.78 22.72
N ARG A 366 16.49 23.30 22.03
CA ARG A 366 16.59 23.27 20.57
C ARG A 366 16.57 21.85 20.01
N LEU A 367 17.38 20.97 20.58
CA LEU A 367 17.44 19.57 20.18
C LEU A 367 16.11 18.83 20.39
N SER A 368 15.30 19.22 21.38
CA SER A 368 14.04 18.54 21.70
C SER A 368 12.97 18.62 20.59
N TYR A 369 13.01 19.64 19.73
CA TYR A 369 12.06 19.78 18.63
C TYR A 369 12.54 19.17 17.31
N LEU A 370 13.85 18.98 17.14
CA LEU A 370 14.44 18.47 15.89
C LEU A 370 13.85 17.11 15.45
N PRO A 371 13.60 16.12 16.32
CA PRO A 371 12.99 14.85 15.91
C PRO A 371 11.60 15.00 15.29
N ARG A 372 10.79 15.95 15.80
CA ARG A 372 9.45 16.22 15.26
C ARG A 372 9.54 16.87 13.87
N LEU A 373 10.47 17.80 13.70
CA LEU A 373 10.75 18.42 12.39
C LEU A 373 11.24 17.37 11.39
N GLU A 374 12.14 16.48 11.80
CA GLU A 374 12.65 15.40 10.95
C GLU A 374 11.53 14.43 10.53
N GLN A 375 10.64 14.06 11.46
CA GLN A 375 9.45 13.26 11.14
C GLN A 375 8.55 13.98 10.12
N GLN A 376 8.30 15.27 10.31
CA GLN A 376 7.47 16.06 9.41
C GLN A 376 8.10 16.17 8.02
N GLN A 377 9.41 16.43 7.94
CA GLN A 377 10.17 16.43 6.69
C GLN A 377 10.03 15.09 5.97
N ARG A 378 10.30 13.97 6.65
CA ARG A 378 10.15 12.62 6.07
C ARG A 378 8.73 12.35 5.57
N GLN A 379 7.71 12.87 6.25
CA GLN A 379 6.34 12.72 5.79
C GLN A 379 6.08 13.50 4.50
N LEU A 380 6.61 14.72 4.38
CA LEU A 380 6.52 15.51 3.15
C LEU A 380 7.29 14.85 2.00
N GLU A 381 8.50 14.36 2.27
CA GLU A 381 9.32 13.62 1.29
C GLU A 381 8.61 12.36 0.80
N ARG A 382 8.02 11.56 1.70
CA ARG A 382 7.20 10.39 1.30
C ARG A 382 6.01 10.78 0.44
N LYS A 383 5.32 11.88 0.77
CA LYS A 383 4.20 12.37 -0.04
C LYS A 383 4.65 12.78 -1.44
N ALA A 384 5.77 13.50 -1.56
CA ALA A 384 6.35 13.87 -2.85
C ALA A 384 6.76 12.63 -3.65
N GLN A 385 7.40 11.65 -3.00
CA GLN A 385 7.79 10.39 -3.64
C GLN A 385 6.57 9.61 -4.18
N VAL A 386 5.49 9.53 -3.41
CA VAL A 386 4.23 8.90 -3.86
C VAL A 386 3.59 9.67 -5.00
N ALA A 387 3.57 11.00 -4.94
CA ALA A 387 3.04 11.84 -6.02
C ALA A 387 3.86 11.64 -7.31
N GLN A 388 5.19 11.63 -7.20
CA GLN A 388 6.09 11.43 -8.33
C GLN A 388 5.96 10.03 -8.93
N SER A 389 5.91 8.99 -8.11
CA SER A 389 5.72 7.61 -8.61
C SER A 389 4.37 7.43 -9.28
N THR A 390 3.31 8.06 -8.74
CA THR A 390 1.98 8.05 -9.35
C THR A 390 1.98 8.78 -10.69
N TYR A 391 2.61 9.96 -10.77
CA TYR A 391 2.76 10.70 -12.01
C TYR A 391 3.49 9.87 -13.08
N LEU A 392 4.63 9.28 -12.74
CA LEU A 392 5.42 8.44 -13.66
C LEU A 392 4.64 7.21 -14.11
N LEU A 393 3.90 6.57 -13.21
CA LEU A 393 3.05 5.42 -13.55
C LEU A 393 1.94 5.82 -14.52
N LEU A 394 1.24 6.94 -14.26
CA LEU A 394 0.20 7.45 -15.16
C LEU A 394 0.76 7.81 -16.53
N GLN A 395 1.95 8.43 -16.56
CA GLN A 395 2.65 8.74 -17.80
C GLN A 395 3.01 7.48 -18.57
N GLN A 396 3.57 6.46 -17.91
CA GLN A 396 3.87 5.18 -18.53
C GLN A 396 2.61 4.53 -19.11
N LYS A 397 1.51 4.48 -18.35
CA LYS A 397 0.23 3.92 -18.81
C LYS A 397 -0.37 4.71 -19.96
N LEU A 398 -0.19 6.02 -19.98
CA LEU A 398 -0.63 6.87 -21.08
C LEU A 398 0.12 6.52 -22.37
N GLU A 399 1.45 6.36 -22.29
CA GLU A 399 2.27 5.98 -23.45
C GLU A 399 1.97 4.54 -23.92
N GLU A 400 1.79 3.59 -23.00
CA GLU A 400 1.30 2.23 -23.33
C GLU A 400 -0.04 2.28 -24.06
N SER A 401 -0.98 3.12 -23.59
CA SER A 401 -2.30 3.28 -24.21
C SER A 401 -2.22 3.95 -25.60
N ARG A 402 -1.30 4.90 -25.80
CA ARG A 402 -1.05 5.53 -27.11
C ARG A 402 -0.49 4.52 -28.11
N LEU A 403 0.43 3.68 -27.67
CA LEU A 403 0.99 2.61 -28.50
C LEU A 403 -0.08 1.57 -28.85
N ALA A 404 -0.85 1.12 -27.86
CA ALA A 404 -1.91 0.13 -28.06
C ALA A 404 -3.01 0.63 -29.02
N GLU A 405 -3.35 1.92 -28.99
CA GLU A 405 -4.33 2.50 -29.92
C GLU A 405 -3.85 2.45 -31.38
N ASN A 406 -2.54 2.62 -31.62
CA ASN A 406 -1.96 2.59 -32.96
C ASN A 406 -1.80 1.18 -33.53
N GLN A 407 -1.74 0.15 -32.66
CA GLN A 407 -1.51 -1.23 -33.09
C GLN A 407 -2.72 -1.88 -33.78
N ASN A 408 -3.95 -1.38 -33.58
CA ASN A 408 -5.20 -1.93 -34.15
C ASN A 408 -5.34 -3.46 -34.01
N LEU A 409 -4.83 -4.04 -32.91
CA LEU A 409 -4.91 -5.48 -32.66
C LEU A 409 -6.26 -5.82 -32.02
N GLY A 410 -6.97 -6.80 -32.60
CA GLY A 410 -8.12 -7.44 -31.98
C GLY A 410 -7.71 -8.58 -31.05
N ASN A 411 -8.65 -9.10 -30.25
CA ASN A 411 -8.39 -10.24 -29.35
C ASN A 411 -8.62 -11.61 -30.02
N ALA A 412 -8.98 -11.65 -31.31
CA ALA A 412 -9.29 -12.88 -32.04
C ALA A 412 -8.57 -12.94 -33.39
N ILE A 413 -8.27 -14.16 -33.85
CA ILE A 413 -7.70 -14.44 -35.18
C ILE A 413 -8.46 -15.60 -35.85
N ILE A 414 -8.45 -15.63 -37.18
CA ILE A 414 -8.98 -16.79 -37.93
C ILE A 414 -7.97 -17.92 -37.84
N LEU A 415 -8.35 -19.02 -37.18
CA LEU A 415 -7.54 -20.25 -37.09
C LEU A 415 -7.73 -21.11 -38.34
N SER A 416 -8.97 -21.20 -38.83
CA SER A 416 -9.28 -21.85 -40.11
C SER A 416 -10.49 -21.19 -40.77
N GLU A 417 -10.32 -20.81 -42.03
CA GLU A 417 -11.43 -20.38 -42.88
C GLU A 417 -12.38 -21.56 -43.17
N ALA A 418 -13.64 -21.22 -43.45
CA ALA A 418 -14.60 -22.20 -43.90
C ALA A 418 -14.26 -22.70 -45.30
N GLN A 419 -14.36 -24.01 -45.48
CA GLN A 419 -14.20 -24.68 -46.77
C GLN A 419 -15.56 -25.04 -47.35
N VAL A 420 -15.61 -25.25 -48.67
CA VAL A 420 -16.84 -25.66 -49.37
C VAL A 420 -17.13 -27.12 -49.02
N PRO A 421 -18.25 -27.43 -48.34
CA PRO A 421 -18.59 -28.79 -47.96
C PRO A 421 -18.93 -29.62 -49.20
N GLN A 422 -18.30 -30.79 -49.33
CA GLN A 422 -18.50 -31.69 -50.48
C GLN A 422 -19.73 -32.58 -50.34
N GLU A 423 -20.19 -32.83 -49.11
CA GLU A 423 -21.33 -33.68 -48.81
C GLU A 423 -22.41 -32.94 -48.01
N PRO A 424 -23.70 -33.22 -48.24
CA PRO A 424 -24.78 -32.66 -47.44
C PRO A 424 -24.81 -33.31 -46.04
N ILE A 425 -25.32 -32.57 -45.07
CA ILE A 425 -25.52 -33.03 -43.70
C ILE A 425 -26.54 -34.18 -43.72
N SER A 426 -26.08 -35.40 -43.43
CA SER A 426 -26.98 -36.53 -43.20
C SER A 426 -27.32 -36.63 -41.71
N SER A 427 -28.60 -36.75 -41.38
CA SER A 427 -29.03 -37.04 -40.02
C SER A 427 -29.20 -38.56 -39.88
N PRO A 428 -28.29 -39.29 -39.21
CA PRO A 428 -28.41 -40.74 -39.06
C PRO A 428 -29.68 -41.12 -38.29
N PHE A 429 -30.16 -40.23 -37.42
CA PHE A 429 -31.41 -40.40 -36.68
C PHE A 429 -32.63 -40.53 -37.62
N MET A 430 -32.67 -39.77 -38.72
CA MET A 430 -33.77 -39.87 -39.68
C MET A 430 -33.77 -41.22 -40.39
N LEU A 431 -32.60 -41.73 -40.80
CA LEU A 431 -32.48 -43.07 -41.41
C LEU A 431 -32.91 -44.18 -40.44
N VAL A 432 -32.50 -44.07 -39.17
CA VAL A 432 -32.90 -45.03 -38.12
C VAL A 432 -34.40 -44.95 -37.86
N SER A 433 -34.96 -43.74 -37.77
CA SER A 433 -36.41 -43.55 -37.54
C SER A 433 -37.26 -44.08 -38.69
N ALA A 434 -36.85 -43.85 -39.94
CA ALA A 434 -37.51 -44.38 -41.14
C ALA A 434 -37.45 -45.92 -41.16
N SER A 435 -36.30 -46.50 -40.81
CA SER A 435 -36.14 -47.95 -40.71
C SER A 435 -37.02 -48.55 -39.61
N LEU A 436 -37.06 -47.92 -38.44
CA LEU A 436 -37.88 -48.35 -37.31
C LEU A 436 -39.38 -48.28 -37.64
N LEU A 437 -39.82 -47.19 -38.28
CA LEU A 437 -41.20 -47.01 -38.73
C LEU A 437 -41.59 -48.08 -39.76
N ALA A 438 -40.71 -48.41 -40.71
CA ALA A 438 -40.95 -49.47 -41.70
C ALA A 438 -41.10 -50.85 -41.04
N ILE A 439 -40.26 -51.18 -40.05
CA ILE A 439 -40.36 -52.42 -39.29
C ILE A 439 -41.69 -52.48 -38.53
N LEU A 440 -42.05 -51.40 -37.83
CA LEU A 440 -43.28 -51.35 -37.03
C LEU A 440 -44.52 -51.47 -37.91
N ALA A 441 -44.57 -50.75 -39.04
CA ALA A 441 -45.64 -50.86 -40.02
C ALA A 441 -45.78 -52.28 -40.58
N THR A 442 -44.66 -52.96 -40.83
CA THR A 442 -44.63 -54.33 -41.34
C THR A 442 -45.16 -55.32 -40.29
N LEU A 443 -44.76 -55.18 -39.03
CA LEU A 443 -45.27 -56.02 -37.94
C LEU A 443 -46.77 -55.87 -37.75
N VAL A 444 -47.29 -54.64 -37.78
CA VAL A 444 -48.73 -54.36 -37.69
C VAL A 444 -49.47 -54.98 -38.87
N ALA A 445 -48.95 -54.83 -40.10
CA ALA A 445 -49.57 -55.42 -41.29
C ALA A 445 -49.61 -56.95 -41.24
N ILE A 446 -48.54 -57.60 -40.76
CA ILE A 446 -48.49 -59.06 -40.60
C ILE A 446 -49.46 -59.52 -39.52
N PHE A 447 -49.56 -58.80 -38.41
CA PHE A 447 -50.51 -59.10 -37.35
C PHE A 447 -51.95 -59.03 -37.86
N ILE A 448 -52.29 -58.00 -38.65
CA ILE A 448 -53.60 -57.88 -39.29
C ILE A 448 -53.84 -59.06 -40.25
N LEU A 449 -52.87 -59.39 -41.11
CA LEU A 449 -52.99 -60.53 -42.03
C LEU A 449 -53.20 -61.85 -41.29
N GLU A 450 -52.50 -62.08 -40.17
CA GLU A 450 -52.66 -63.26 -39.34
C GLU A 450 -54.01 -63.29 -38.61
N ALA A 451 -54.47 -62.15 -38.07
CA ALA A 451 -55.77 -62.05 -37.42
C ALA A 451 -56.95 -62.26 -38.39
N THR A 452 -56.77 -61.93 -39.67
CA THR A 452 -57.79 -62.16 -40.73
C THR A 452 -57.74 -63.54 -41.38
N ASP A 453 -56.67 -64.31 -41.15
CA ASP A 453 -56.47 -65.62 -41.77
C ASP A 453 -57.12 -66.73 -40.95
N LYS A 454 -58.25 -67.27 -41.43
CA LYS A 454 -59.05 -68.29 -40.76
C LYS A 454 -58.59 -69.74 -41.03
N SER A 455 -57.36 -69.97 -41.44
CA SER A 455 -56.87 -71.33 -41.71
C SER A 455 -56.25 -71.97 -40.45
N ILE A 456 -56.69 -73.18 -40.11
CA ILE A 456 -56.19 -74.03 -39.01
C ILE A 456 -54.77 -74.50 -39.36
N LYS A 457 -53.78 -74.24 -38.50
CA LYS A 457 -52.36 -74.36 -38.88
C LYS A 457 -51.46 -75.04 -37.85
N THR A 458 -51.99 -75.52 -36.73
CA THR A 458 -51.19 -76.25 -35.72
C THR A 458 -51.89 -77.54 -35.28
N VAL A 459 -51.11 -78.58 -34.96
CA VAL A 459 -51.63 -79.89 -34.49
C VAL A 459 -52.36 -79.76 -33.14
N ASP A 460 -52.13 -78.68 -32.40
CA ASP A 460 -52.89 -78.37 -31.17
C ASP A 460 -54.24 -77.68 -31.43
N GLU A 461 -54.46 -77.07 -32.61
CA GLU A 461 -55.77 -76.47 -32.97
C GLU A 461 -56.79 -77.52 -33.45
N THR A 462 -56.35 -78.72 -33.83
CA THR A 462 -57.29 -79.80 -34.19
C THR A 462 -57.96 -80.42 -32.97
N LYS A 463 -57.40 -80.25 -31.76
CA LYS A 463 -57.99 -80.76 -30.51
C LYS A 463 -59.18 -79.94 -30.01
N SER A 464 -59.33 -78.68 -30.41
CA SER A 464 -60.45 -77.83 -30.01
C SER A 464 -61.62 -77.80 -31.00
N CYS A 465 -61.52 -78.53 -32.12
CA CYS A 465 -62.67 -78.75 -33.02
C CYS A 465 -63.42 -80.06 -32.75
N TRP A 466 -62.96 -80.86 -31.76
CA TRP A 466 -63.56 -82.15 -31.37
C TRP A 466 -63.83 -82.25 -29.86
N ASP A 467 -64.11 -81.10 -29.25
CA ASP A 467 -64.99 -80.90 -28.09
C ASP A 467 -65.91 -79.72 -28.42
#